data_AF-A0A543HWD9-F1
#
_entry.id   AF-A0A543HWD9-F1
#
_cell.length_a   1.000
_cell.length_b   1.000
_cell.length_c   1.000
_cell.angle_alpha   90.00
_cell.angle_beta   90.00
_cell.angle_gamma   90.00
#
_symmetry.space_group_name_H-M   'P 1'
#
loop_
_entity.id
_entity.type
_entity.pdbx_description
1 polymer ?
#
loop_
_entity_poly.entity_id
_entity_poly.type
_entity_poly.pdbx_seq_one_letter_code
_entity_poly.pdbx_strand_id
1 'polypeptide(L)'
;MSAADEAASRAAFTQDHLTTLLRFIPRRDEAARAAAYDLGRRAFGGGISLIEVCRTHGDAVLELMRESPEAEQLDVASAGADLLLDLVAAYDMTHPGPDAVTPSP
;
A
#
# COMPACT_ATOMS: atom_id res chain seq x y z
N MET A 1 2.74 16.74 -15.90
CA MET A 1 1.57 16.83 -15.00
C MET A 1 1.68 18.16 -14.26
N SER A 2 0.60 18.90 -14.03
CA SER A 2 0.68 20.15 -13.26
C SER A 2 0.91 19.85 -11.77
N ALA A 3 1.50 20.78 -11.01
CA ALA A 3 1.64 20.64 -9.56
C ALA A 3 0.27 20.43 -8.86
N ALA A 4 -0.80 20.99 -9.42
CA ALA A 4 -2.17 20.77 -8.94
C ALA A 4 -2.65 19.33 -9.17
N ASP A 5 -2.29 18.73 -10.32
CA ASP A 5 -2.64 17.34 -10.65
C ASP A 5 -1.86 16.35 -9.76
N GLU A 6 -0.59 16.65 -9.45
CA GLU A 6 0.23 15.86 -8.52
C GLU A 6 -0.34 15.88 -7.11
N ALA A 7 -0.75 17.06 -6.61
CA ALA A 7 -1.39 17.18 -5.30
C ALA A 7 -2.73 16.42 -5.23
N ALA A 8 -3.54 16.50 -6.29
CA ALA A 8 -4.79 15.75 -6.39
C ALA A 8 -4.56 14.23 -6.42
N SER A 9 -3.56 13.76 -7.18
CA SER A 9 -3.17 12.34 -7.24
C SER A 9 -2.75 11.81 -5.87
N ARG A 10 -1.94 12.57 -5.13
CA ARG A 10 -1.52 12.23 -3.76
C ARG A 10 -2.69 12.16 -2.78
N ALA A 11 -3.62 13.11 -2.85
CA ALA A 11 -4.80 13.12 -2.00
C ALA A 11 -5.71 11.91 -2.29
N ALA A 12 -5.93 11.60 -3.57
CA ALA A 12 -6.70 10.43 -3.99
C ALA A 12 -6.05 9.13 -3.50
N PHE A 13 -4.73 8.99 -3.65
CA PHE A 13 -4.00 7.84 -3.15
C PHE A 13 -4.11 7.69 -1.62
N THR A 14 -3.99 8.79 -0.88
CA THR A 14 -4.12 8.76 0.59
C THR A 14 -5.50 8.24 1.02
N GLN A 15 -6.56 8.69 0.35
CA GLN A 15 -7.93 8.25 0.64
C GLN A 15 -8.16 6.77 0.27
N ASP A 16 -7.71 6.36 -0.91
CA ASP A 16 -7.82 4.98 -1.39
C ASP A 16 -6.99 4.01 -0.53
N HIS A 17 -5.82 4.45 -0.07
CA HIS A 17 -4.94 3.72 0.83
C HIS A 17 -5.62 3.47 2.17
N LEU A 18 -6.15 4.51 2.82
CA LEU A 18 -6.86 4.35 4.09
C LEU A 18 -8.05 3.41 3.96
N THR A 19 -8.82 3.55 2.88
CA THR A 19 -9.96 2.67 2.59
C THR A 19 -9.53 1.21 2.45
N THR A 20 -8.43 0.96 1.73
CA THR A 20 -7.87 -0.37 1.54
C THR A 20 -7.36 -0.94 2.86
N LEU A 21 -6.63 -0.15 3.65
CA LEU A 21 -6.09 -0.55 4.95
C LEU A 21 -7.19 -0.97 5.94
N LEU A 22 -8.23 -0.14 6.09
CA LEU A 22 -9.37 -0.44 6.96
C LEU A 22 -10.14 -1.70 6.54
N ARG A 23 -10.18 -2.01 5.24
CA ARG A 23 -10.79 -3.25 4.74
C ARG A 23 -9.90 -4.47 4.94
N PHE A 24 -8.59 -4.29 4.89
CA PHE A 24 -7.60 -5.36 4.98
C PHE A 24 -7.40 -5.87 6.41
N ILE A 25 -7.43 -4.97 7.40
CA ILE A 25 -7.24 -5.31 8.82
C ILE A 25 -8.17 -6.46 9.30
N PRO A 26 -9.50 -6.39 9.12
CA PRO A 26 -10.39 -7.44 9.62
C PRO A 26 -10.29 -8.75 8.82
N ARG A 27 -9.87 -8.71 7.54
CA ARG A 27 -9.83 -9.87 6.64
C ARG A 27 -8.72 -9.72 5.59
N ARG A 28 -7.71 -10.59 5.67
CA ARG A 28 -6.54 -10.63 4.77
C ARG A 28 -6.70 -11.69 3.66
N ASP A 29 -7.91 -11.79 3.12
CA ASP A 29 -8.22 -12.76 2.07
C ASP A 29 -7.70 -12.30 0.70
N GLU A 30 -7.78 -13.20 -0.29
CA GLU A 30 -7.25 -12.96 -1.64
C GLU A 30 -7.83 -11.68 -2.28
N ALA A 31 -9.10 -11.38 -2.02
CA ALA A 31 -9.73 -10.17 -2.54
C ALA A 31 -9.12 -8.90 -1.93
N ALA A 32 -8.82 -8.92 -0.64
CA ALA A 32 -8.14 -7.81 0.04
C ALA A 32 -6.69 -7.62 -0.48
N ARG A 33 -5.96 -8.72 -0.70
CA ARG A 33 -4.60 -8.70 -1.26
C ARG A 33 -4.57 -8.17 -2.68
N ALA A 34 -5.48 -8.64 -3.54
CA ALA A 34 -5.63 -8.14 -4.90
C ALA A 34 -5.93 -6.63 -4.93
N ALA A 35 -6.79 -6.14 -4.02
CA ALA A 35 -7.08 -4.71 -3.91
C ALA A 35 -5.85 -3.88 -3.50
N ALA A 36 -5.03 -4.37 -2.58
CA ALA A 36 -3.77 -3.73 -2.20
C ALA A 36 -2.78 -3.69 -3.37
N TYR A 37 -2.59 -4.80 -4.09
CA TYR A 37 -1.76 -4.85 -5.28
C TYR A 37 -2.23 -3.87 -6.36
N ASP A 38 -3.53 -3.83 -6.66
CA ASP A 38 -4.09 -2.92 -7.66
C ASP A 38 -3.98 -1.45 -7.26
N LEU A 39 -4.08 -1.13 -5.96
CA LEU A 39 -3.81 0.21 -5.45
C LEU A 39 -2.34 0.60 -5.70
N GLY A 40 -1.40 -0.27 -5.37
CA GLY A 40 0.03 -0.05 -5.62
C GLY A 40 0.31 0.18 -7.11
N ARG A 41 -0.21 -0.70 -7.96
CA ARG A 41 -0.09 -0.61 -9.42
C ARG A 41 -0.60 0.71 -9.97
N ARG A 42 -1.77 1.18 -9.52
CA ARG A 42 -2.33 2.48 -9.91
C ARG A 42 -1.49 3.64 -9.39
N ALA A 43 -1.00 3.57 -8.16
CA ALA A 43 -0.16 4.60 -7.56
C ALA A 43 1.15 4.78 -8.36
N PHE A 44 1.87 3.69 -8.62
CA PHE A 44 3.12 3.72 -9.38
C PHE A 44 2.90 4.13 -10.85
N GLY A 45 1.85 3.60 -11.50
CA GLY A 45 1.46 4.02 -12.85
C GLY A 45 1.03 5.50 -12.92
N GLY A 46 0.55 6.06 -11.82
CA GLY A 46 0.19 7.47 -11.66
C GLY A 46 1.35 8.38 -11.23
N GLY A 47 2.58 7.86 -11.12
CA GLY A 47 3.78 8.63 -10.78
C GLY A 47 4.03 8.84 -9.29
N ILE A 48 3.29 8.18 -8.40
CA ILE A 48 3.57 8.21 -6.96
C ILE A 48 4.82 7.36 -6.69
N SER A 49 5.79 7.94 -5.99
CA SER A 49 7.05 7.24 -5.68
C SER A 49 6.89 6.18 -4.60
N LEU A 50 7.74 5.15 -4.62
CA LEU A 50 7.80 4.12 -3.57
C LEU A 50 7.98 4.71 -2.17
N ILE A 51 8.85 5.72 -2.02
CA ILE A 51 9.09 6.39 -0.73
C ILE A 51 7.81 7.05 -0.22
N GLU A 52 7.03 7.67 -1.12
CA GLU A 52 5.77 8.30 -0.75
C GLU A 52 4.71 7.28 -0.33
N VAL A 53 4.59 6.16 -1.06
CA VAL A 53 3.73 5.02 -0.66
C VAL A 53 4.10 4.53 0.75
N CYS A 54 5.39 4.30 1.02
CA CYS A 54 5.85 3.84 2.33
C CYS A 54 5.58 4.85 3.45
N ARG A 55 5.74 6.16 3.19
CA ARG A 55 5.44 7.21 4.18
C ARG A 55 3.96 7.26 4.51
N THR A 56 3.10 7.37 3.49
CA THR A 56 1.64 7.40 3.67
C THR A 56 1.16 6.14 4.40
N HIS A 57 1.72 4.98 4.06
CA HIS A 57 1.40 3.74 4.75
C HIS A 57 1.83 3.74 6.22
N GLY A 58 3.07 4.10 6.50
CA GLY A 58 3.59 4.16 7.87
C GLY A 58 2.80 5.12 8.76
N ASP A 59 2.49 6.32 8.25
CA ASP A 59 1.72 7.32 8.98
C ASP A 59 0.31 6.81 9.30
N ALA A 60 -0.38 6.19 8.33
CA ALA A 60 -1.71 5.63 8.53
C ALA A 60 -1.73 4.45 9.53
N VAL A 61 -0.76 3.54 9.46
CA VAL A 61 -0.66 2.42 10.40
C VAL A 61 -0.39 2.92 11.81
N LEU A 62 0.55 3.87 11.98
CA LEU A 62 0.84 4.45 13.28
C LEU A 62 -0.36 5.17 13.88
N GLU A 63 -1.13 5.88 13.07
CA GLU A 63 -2.35 6.54 13.53
C GLU A 63 -3.41 5.53 13.98
N LEU A 64 -3.65 4.49 13.18
CA LEU A 64 -4.59 3.43 13.56
C LEU A 64 -4.14 2.70 14.83
N MET A 65 -2.84 2.45 15.01
CA MET A 65 -2.33 1.85 16.25
C MET A 65 -2.56 2.76 17.46
N ARG A 66 -2.43 4.09 17.32
CA ARG A 66 -2.73 5.04 18.41
C ARG A 66 -4.21 5.07 18.76
N GLU A 67 -5.08 4.90 17.78
CA GLU A 67 -6.54 4.89 17.97
C GLU A 67 -7.09 3.54 18.45
N SER A 68 -6.30 2.46 18.30
CA SER A 68 -6.70 1.10 18.65
C SER A 68 -6.41 0.74 20.11
N PRO A 69 -7.24 -0.14 20.73
CA PRO A 69 -6.90 -0.75 22.01
C PRO A 69 -5.53 -1.45 21.96
N GLU A 70 -4.79 -1.44 23.08
CA GLU A 70 -3.44 -2.05 23.17
C GLU A 70 -3.43 -3.52 22.71
N ALA A 71 -4.48 -4.27 23.04
CA ALA A 71 -4.65 -5.67 22.64
C ALA A 71 -4.74 -5.88 21.12
N GLU A 72 -5.12 -4.87 20.35
CA GLU A 72 -5.32 -4.93 18.89
C GLU A 72 -4.13 -4.35 18.11
N GLN A 73 -3.21 -3.63 18.78
CA GLN A 73 -2.11 -2.93 18.10
C GLN A 73 -1.17 -3.88 17.33
N LEU A 74 -0.92 -5.08 17.87
CA LEU A 74 -0.08 -6.07 17.18
C LEU A 74 -0.76 -6.59 15.90
N ASP A 75 -2.09 -6.76 15.93
CA ASP A 75 -2.86 -7.20 14.77
C ASP A 75 -2.88 -6.12 13.68
N VAL A 76 -3.01 -4.84 14.06
CA VAL A 76 -2.90 -3.69 13.15
C VAL A 76 -1.49 -3.63 12.54
N ALA A 77 -0.44 -3.77 13.34
CA ALA A 77 0.94 -3.75 12.85
C ALA A 77 1.20 -4.92 11.87
N SER A 78 0.75 -6.13 12.19
CA SER A 78 0.88 -7.30 11.33
C SER A 78 0.09 -7.14 10.03
N ALA A 79 -1.14 -6.65 10.08
CA ALA A 79 -1.95 -6.39 8.89
C ALA A 79 -1.34 -5.28 8.01
N GLY A 80 -0.79 -4.24 8.63
CA GLY A 80 -0.05 -3.18 7.94
C GLY A 80 1.15 -3.73 7.18
N ALA A 81 1.99 -4.55 7.84
CA ALA A 81 3.14 -5.18 7.20
C ALA A 81 2.75 -6.05 5.99
N ASP A 82 1.71 -6.88 6.13
CA ASP A 82 1.20 -7.71 5.04
C ASP A 82 0.70 -6.85 3.86
N LEU A 83 -0.08 -5.81 4.14
CA LEU A 83 -0.62 -4.91 3.11
C LEU A 83 0.48 -4.12 2.40
N LEU A 84 1.54 -3.72 3.11
CA LEU A 84 2.68 -3.05 2.50
C LEU A 84 3.36 -3.94 1.47
N LEU A 85 3.56 -5.23 1.78
CA LEU A 85 4.16 -6.19 0.84
C LEU A 85 3.32 -6.31 -0.44
N ASP A 86 2.00 -6.43 -0.30
CA ASP A 86 1.10 -6.51 -1.46
C ASP A 86 1.11 -5.21 -2.28
N LEU A 87 1.19 -4.03 -1.64
CA LEU A 87 1.34 -2.75 -2.31
C LEU A 87 2.63 -2.66 -3.12
N VAL A 88 3.77 -3.00 -2.51
CA VAL A 88 5.10 -2.84 -3.15
C VAL A 88 5.44 -3.94 -4.14
N ALA A 89 4.76 -5.09 -4.10
CA ALA A 89 4.87 -6.12 -5.13
C ALA A 89 4.56 -5.57 -6.54
N ALA A 90 3.63 -4.60 -6.65
CA ALA A 90 3.35 -3.91 -7.91
C ALA A 90 4.53 -3.05 -8.41
N TYR A 91 5.37 -2.54 -7.51
CA TYR A 91 6.59 -1.82 -7.88
C TYR A 91 7.63 -2.79 -8.45
N ASP A 92 7.86 -3.92 -7.78
CA ASP A 92 8.84 -4.92 -8.22
C ASP A 92 8.50 -5.48 -9.61
N MET A 93 7.22 -5.71 -9.94
CA MET A 93 6.83 -6.14 -11.29
C MET A 93 7.11 -5.11 -12.40
N THR A 94 7.20 -3.82 -12.06
CA THR A 94 7.48 -2.73 -13.01
C THR A 94 8.95 -2.30 -12.99
N HIS A 95 9.69 -2.67 -11.95
CA HIS A 95 11.11 -2.39 -11.74
C HIS A 95 11.81 -3.64 -11.23
N PRO A 96 11.80 -4.75 -12.00
CA PRO A 96 12.32 -6.04 -11.53
C PRO A 96 13.76 -5.87 -11.07
N GLY A 97 14.01 -6.27 -9.82
CA GLY A 97 15.37 -6.35 -9.30
C GLY A 97 16.23 -7.33 -10.12
N PRO A 98 17.56 -7.34 -9.91
CA PRO A 98 18.46 -8.26 -10.63
C PRO A 98 18.12 -9.75 -10.42
N ASP A 99 17.34 -10.10 -9.39
CA ASP A 99 16.93 -11.47 -9.06
C ASP A 99 15.46 -11.78 -9.42
N ALA A 100 14.77 -10.90 -10.15
CA ALA A 100 13.42 -11.20 -10.63
C ALA A 100 13.48 -12.42 -11.55
N VAL A 101 13.03 -13.57 -11.04
CA VAL A 101 12.99 -14.85 -11.74
C VAL A 101 12.43 -14.63 -13.14
N THR A 102 13.30 -14.75 -14.15
CA THR A 102 12.86 -14.86 -15.53
C THR A 102 11.96 -16.10 -15.60
N PRO A 103 10.68 -15.98 -16.00
CA PRO A 103 9.87 -17.17 -16.21
C PRO A 103 10.56 -18.04 -17.26
N SER A 104 10.72 -19.33 -16.96
CA SER A 104 11.21 -20.33 -17.92
C SER A 104 10.40 -20.27 -19.22
N PRO A 105 11.05 -20.50 -20.38
CA PRO A 105 10.42 -20.38 -21.70
C PRO A 105 9.24 -21.32 -21.92
#